data_AF-A0A7N6F5S2-F1
#
_entry.id   AF-A0A7N6F5S2-F1
#
_cell.length_a   1.000
_cell.length_b   1.000
_cell.length_c   1.000
_cell.angle_alpha   90.00
_cell.angle_beta   90.00
_cell.angle_gamma   90.00
#
_symmetry.space_group_name_H-M   'P 1'
#
loop_
_entity.id
_entity.type
_entity.pdbx_description
1 polymer ?
#
loop_
_entity_poly.entity_id
_entity_poly.type
_entity_poly.pdbx_seq_one_letter_code
_entity_poly.pdbx_strand_id
1 'polypeptide(L)'
;MAPSIDRQGYWGQPTSTLDWCEENYVVSFYIAEFWNTVSNLIMILPPICGAIQTFRDGLELRYICSFLGLAAVGIGSWCFHMTLLYEMQLLDELPMIYSTCVFVYCLFVQYSMPNIFPFFQVMYGALVACLVMRSVFIVTWVYPWLRALCYTSLGVFMLGFLLWNIDNVFCDSLRASRQSLPPGVGVVTQFHAWWHILTGLGSYLHILLSLQIRSTYLKYRPKVKFLCGVWPTLHIEPQKTS
;
A
#
# COMPACT_ATOMS: atom_id res chain seq x y z
N MET A 1 -24.27 -2.25 -18.77
CA MET A 1 -24.78 -3.63 -18.80
C MET A 1 -25.63 -3.76 -20.04
N ALA A 2 -25.12 -4.45 -21.05
CA ALA A 2 -25.93 -4.83 -22.20
C ALA A 2 -26.90 -5.94 -21.74
N PRO A 3 -28.17 -5.93 -22.15
CA PRO A 3 -29.08 -7.01 -21.83
C PRO A 3 -28.71 -8.23 -22.70
N SER A 4 -27.88 -9.14 -22.19
CA SER A 4 -27.60 -10.42 -22.85
C SER A 4 -28.80 -11.34 -22.70
N ILE A 5 -29.23 -11.95 -23.80
CA ILE A 5 -29.95 -13.22 -23.71
C ILE A 5 -28.89 -14.22 -23.23
N ASP A 6 -28.88 -14.52 -21.92
CA ASP A 6 -27.87 -15.37 -21.31
C ASP A 6 -27.92 -16.77 -21.91
N ARG A 7 -27.04 -17.02 -22.89
CA ARG A 7 -26.75 -18.35 -23.37
C ARG A 7 -25.98 -19.05 -22.26
N GLN A 8 -26.54 -20.14 -21.74
CA GLN A 8 -25.88 -20.95 -20.75
C GLN A 8 -24.66 -21.63 -21.38
N GLY A 9 -23.46 -21.25 -20.93
CA GLY A 9 -22.19 -21.84 -21.38
C GLY A 9 -21.58 -22.82 -20.40
N TYR A 10 -20.40 -23.33 -20.73
CA TYR A 10 -19.71 -24.39 -19.99
C TYR A 10 -19.39 -24.04 -18.52
N TRP A 11 -18.98 -22.79 -18.24
CA TRP A 11 -18.49 -22.38 -16.91
C TRP A 11 -19.59 -21.98 -15.92
N GLY A 12 -20.86 -22.08 -16.31
CA GLY A 12 -22.01 -21.71 -15.47
C GLY A 12 -22.41 -20.25 -15.63
N GLN A 13 -23.11 -19.74 -14.62
CA GLN A 13 -23.62 -18.37 -14.61
C GLN A 13 -22.50 -17.38 -14.23
N PRO A 14 -22.39 -16.23 -14.92
CA PRO A 14 -21.43 -15.18 -14.56
C PRO A 14 -21.60 -14.75 -13.09
N THR A 15 -20.47 -14.65 -12.38
CA THR A 15 -20.43 -14.15 -10.99
C THR A 15 -19.60 -12.88 -10.85
N SER A 16 -18.90 -12.47 -11.92
CA SER A 16 -18.14 -11.22 -11.98
C SER A 16 -19.03 -10.00 -11.71
N THR A 17 -18.40 -8.92 -11.24
CA THR A 17 -19.13 -7.66 -11.03
C THR A 17 -19.36 -6.89 -12.33
N LEU A 18 -18.66 -7.30 -13.39
CA LEU A 18 -18.65 -6.69 -14.72
C LEU A 18 -18.83 -7.78 -15.78
N ASP A 19 -19.63 -7.44 -16.78
CA ASP A 19 -19.84 -8.19 -18.02
C ASP A 19 -19.73 -7.16 -19.16
N TRP A 20 -18.93 -7.44 -20.19
CA TRP A 20 -18.61 -6.47 -21.22
C TRP A 20 -19.67 -6.45 -22.32
N CYS A 21 -19.36 -5.77 -23.43
CA CYS A 21 -20.31 -5.57 -24.51
C CYS A 21 -20.37 -6.77 -25.48
N GLU A 22 -19.36 -7.64 -25.47
CA GLU A 22 -19.32 -8.84 -26.34
C GLU A 22 -20.33 -9.87 -25.85
N GLU A 23 -21.10 -10.47 -26.75
CA GLU A 23 -22.13 -11.42 -26.36
C GLU A 23 -21.56 -12.78 -25.91
N ASN A 24 -21.98 -13.19 -24.71
CA ASN A 24 -21.54 -14.43 -24.06
C ASN A 24 -21.88 -15.70 -24.87
N TYR A 25 -20.87 -16.55 -25.05
CA TYR A 25 -20.91 -17.87 -25.66
C TYR A 25 -21.48 -17.87 -27.09
N VAL A 26 -21.34 -16.76 -27.83
CA VAL A 26 -21.85 -16.67 -29.22
C VAL A 26 -21.00 -17.46 -30.19
N VAL A 27 -19.68 -17.46 -30.02
CA VAL A 27 -18.73 -18.15 -30.92
C VAL A 27 -18.39 -19.56 -30.44
N SER A 28 -18.30 -19.77 -29.13
CA SER A 28 -17.91 -21.06 -28.53
C SER A 28 -18.74 -21.35 -27.28
N PHE A 29 -19.07 -22.61 -27.05
CA PHE A 29 -19.71 -23.06 -25.81
C PHE A 29 -18.74 -23.01 -24.59
N TYR A 30 -17.43 -23.04 -24.84
CA TYR A 30 -16.41 -23.11 -23.79
C TYR A 30 -15.81 -21.76 -23.38
N ILE A 31 -16.02 -20.72 -24.20
CA ILE A 31 -15.42 -19.40 -24.01
C ILE A 31 -16.55 -18.37 -24.09
N ALA A 32 -16.76 -17.62 -23.01
CA ALA A 32 -17.84 -16.63 -22.91
C ALA A 32 -17.64 -15.48 -23.91
N GLU A 33 -16.64 -14.64 -23.73
CA GLU A 33 -16.34 -13.52 -24.63
C GLU A 33 -15.15 -13.91 -25.52
N PHE A 34 -15.44 -14.52 -26.68
CA PHE A 34 -14.42 -15.19 -27.50
C PHE A 34 -13.31 -14.25 -27.99
N TRP A 35 -13.68 -13.09 -28.54
CA TRP A 35 -12.73 -12.15 -29.12
C TRP A 35 -11.93 -11.44 -28.04
N ASN A 36 -12.58 -11.02 -26.95
CA ASN A 36 -11.90 -10.48 -25.77
C ASN A 36 -10.90 -11.51 -25.23
N THR A 37 -11.28 -12.78 -25.14
CA THR A 37 -10.40 -13.86 -24.67
C THR A 37 -9.16 -14.04 -25.55
N VAL A 38 -9.33 -14.32 -26.85
CA VAL A 38 -8.20 -14.67 -27.74
C VAL A 38 -7.28 -13.49 -28.03
N SER A 39 -7.78 -12.25 -27.92
CA SER A 39 -6.97 -11.05 -28.08
C SER A 39 -5.81 -10.99 -27.08
N ASN A 40 -5.95 -11.62 -25.91
CA ASN A 40 -4.93 -11.67 -24.87
C ASN A 40 -3.66 -12.44 -25.25
N LEU A 41 -3.66 -13.23 -26.33
CA LEU A 41 -2.46 -13.93 -26.83
C LEU A 41 -1.26 -12.99 -27.00
N ILE A 42 -1.49 -11.73 -27.40
CA ILE A 42 -0.44 -10.73 -27.57
C ILE A 42 0.20 -10.28 -26.25
N MET A 43 -0.55 -10.38 -25.14
CA MET A 43 -0.04 -10.09 -23.80
C MET A 43 0.59 -11.32 -23.14
N ILE A 44 0.48 -12.51 -23.74
CA ILE A 44 1.04 -13.75 -23.20
C ILE A 44 2.31 -14.17 -23.95
N LEU A 45 2.22 -14.39 -25.26
CA LEU A 45 3.31 -15.03 -26.02
C LEU A 45 4.56 -14.13 -26.15
N PRO A 46 4.45 -12.87 -26.64
CA PRO A 46 5.63 -12.01 -26.74
C PRO A 46 6.30 -11.73 -25.40
N PRO A 47 5.59 -11.46 -24.29
CA PRO A 47 6.23 -11.27 -22.99
C PRO A 47 6.94 -12.52 -22.46
N ILE A 48 6.39 -13.72 -22.65
CA ILE A 48 7.10 -14.97 -22.30
C ILE A 48 8.39 -15.11 -23.11
N CYS A 49 8.34 -14.86 -24.43
CA CYS A 49 9.55 -14.86 -25.26
C CYS A 49 10.57 -13.81 -24.78
N GLY A 50 10.10 -12.60 -24.43
CA GLY A 50 10.92 -11.53 -23.87
C GLY A 50 11.58 -11.91 -22.56
N ALA A 51 10.85 -12.57 -21.65
CA ALA A 51 11.39 -13.07 -20.38
C ALA A 51 12.49 -14.11 -20.61
N ILE A 52 12.25 -15.08 -21.49
CA ILE A 52 13.23 -16.13 -21.84
C ILE A 52 14.49 -15.52 -22.45
N GLN A 53 14.34 -14.56 -23.38
CA GLN A 53 15.47 -13.88 -24.01
C GLN A 53 16.27 -13.07 -22.97
N THR A 54 15.58 -12.28 -22.13
CA THR A 54 16.18 -11.48 -21.05
C THR A 54 16.97 -12.35 -20.07
N PHE A 55 16.45 -13.55 -19.73
CA PHE A 55 17.14 -14.53 -18.90
C PHE A 55 18.39 -15.10 -19.59
N ARG A 56 18.28 -15.47 -20.87
CA ARG A 56 19.41 -15.99 -21.67
C ARG A 56 20.53 -14.98 -21.84
N ASP A 57 20.17 -13.70 -21.96
CA ASP A 57 21.12 -12.60 -22.08
C ASP A 57 21.75 -12.18 -20.74
N GLY A 58 21.34 -12.81 -19.63
CA GLY A 58 21.90 -12.55 -18.30
C GLY A 58 21.55 -11.16 -17.74
N LEU A 59 20.42 -10.60 -18.17
CA LEU A 59 19.99 -9.27 -17.75
C LEU A 59 19.35 -9.28 -16.36
N GLU A 60 19.15 -8.09 -15.80
CA GLU A 60 18.67 -7.92 -14.43
C GLU A 60 17.28 -8.53 -14.20
N LEU A 61 17.12 -9.24 -13.08
CA LEU A 61 15.89 -9.96 -12.70
C LEU A 61 14.63 -9.08 -12.76
N ARG A 62 14.75 -7.78 -12.48
CA ARG A 62 13.62 -6.83 -12.52
C ARG A 62 12.95 -6.74 -13.89
N TYR A 63 13.71 -6.89 -14.98
CA TYR A 63 13.15 -6.88 -16.34
C TYR A 63 12.52 -8.23 -16.71
N ILE A 64 13.06 -9.34 -16.19
CA ILE A 64 12.43 -10.66 -16.31
C ILE A 64 11.07 -10.65 -15.60
N CYS A 65 11.03 -10.16 -14.35
CA CYS A 65 9.80 -10.00 -13.59
C CYS A 65 8.79 -9.07 -14.28
N SER A 66 9.26 -8.03 -14.99
CA SER A 66 8.40 -7.14 -15.77
C SER A 66 7.68 -7.90 -16.89
N PHE A 67 8.42 -8.67 -17.68
CA PHE A 67 7.84 -9.47 -18.76
C PHE A 67 6.88 -10.55 -18.23
N LEU A 68 7.26 -11.24 -17.15
CA LEU A 68 6.40 -12.24 -16.53
C LEU A 68 5.14 -11.62 -15.89
N GLY A 69 5.24 -10.41 -15.34
CA GLY A 69 4.10 -9.65 -14.84
C GLY A 69 3.09 -9.36 -15.95
N LEU A 70 3.55 -8.88 -17.11
CA LEU A 70 2.67 -8.65 -18.27
C LEU A 70 2.04 -9.95 -18.78
N ALA A 71 2.79 -11.06 -18.81
CA ALA A 71 2.24 -12.37 -19.15
C ALA A 71 1.16 -12.81 -18.16
N ALA A 72 1.35 -12.55 -16.86
CA ALA A 72 0.35 -12.85 -15.83
C ALA A 72 -0.93 -12.03 -16.01
N VAL A 73 -0.83 -10.75 -16.40
CA VAL A 73 -2.00 -9.92 -16.79
C VAL A 73 -2.73 -10.55 -17.96
N GLY A 74 -2.02 -10.92 -19.03
CA GLY A 74 -2.63 -11.56 -20.20
C GLY A 74 -3.33 -12.89 -19.87
N ILE A 75 -2.71 -13.73 -19.02
CA ILE A 75 -3.32 -14.99 -18.56
C ILE A 75 -4.55 -14.73 -17.70
N GLY A 76 -4.49 -13.76 -16.77
CA GLY A 76 -5.62 -13.37 -15.94
C GLY A 76 -6.80 -12.89 -16.77
N SER A 77 -6.56 -11.96 -17.69
CA SER A 77 -7.56 -11.44 -18.62
C SER A 77 -8.16 -12.54 -19.50
N TRP A 78 -7.34 -13.47 -20.01
CA TRP A 78 -7.85 -14.62 -20.75
C TRP A 78 -8.80 -15.47 -19.89
N CYS A 79 -8.38 -15.84 -18.68
CA CYS A 79 -9.21 -16.64 -17.78
C CYS A 79 -10.51 -15.92 -17.41
N PHE A 80 -10.45 -14.61 -17.19
CA PHE A 80 -11.62 -13.80 -16.88
C PHE A 80 -12.60 -13.77 -18.05
N HIS A 81 -12.20 -13.33 -19.24
CA HIS A 81 -13.09 -13.25 -20.41
C HIS A 81 -13.60 -14.61 -20.88
N MET A 82 -12.87 -15.70 -20.60
CA MET A 82 -13.32 -17.06 -20.89
C MET A 82 -14.47 -17.51 -19.98
N THR A 83 -14.47 -17.09 -18.72
CA THR A 83 -15.30 -17.69 -17.65
C THR A 83 -16.33 -16.74 -17.04
N LEU A 84 -16.05 -15.44 -17.00
CA LEU A 84 -16.81 -14.40 -16.29
C LEU A 84 -17.06 -14.72 -14.81
N LEU A 85 -16.08 -15.37 -14.17
CA LEU A 85 -16.11 -15.67 -12.74
C LEU A 85 -15.38 -14.60 -11.94
N TYR A 86 -15.91 -14.25 -10.77
CA TYR A 86 -15.33 -13.24 -9.88
C TYR A 86 -13.88 -13.55 -9.49
N GLU A 87 -13.55 -14.81 -9.25
CA GLU A 87 -12.19 -15.24 -8.91
C GLU A 87 -11.21 -14.98 -10.05
N MET A 88 -11.65 -15.13 -11.30
CA MET A 88 -10.83 -14.87 -12.48
C MET A 88 -10.76 -13.37 -12.77
N GLN A 89 -11.80 -12.59 -12.45
CA GLN A 89 -11.74 -11.13 -12.46
C GLN A 89 -10.63 -10.61 -11.53
N LEU A 90 -10.50 -11.18 -10.32
CA LEU A 90 -9.38 -10.85 -9.42
C LEU A 90 -8.02 -11.22 -10.04
N LEU A 91 -7.95 -12.33 -10.77
CA LEU A 91 -6.74 -12.76 -11.47
C LEU A 91 -6.38 -11.85 -12.65
N ASP A 92 -7.33 -11.10 -13.21
CA ASP A 92 -7.06 -10.05 -14.21
C ASP A 92 -6.62 -8.74 -13.53
N GLU A 93 -7.42 -8.25 -12.58
CA GLU A 93 -7.23 -6.92 -11.99
C GLU A 93 -6.01 -6.81 -11.07
N LEU A 94 -5.72 -7.82 -10.25
CA LEU A 94 -4.63 -7.73 -9.28
C LEU A 94 -3.23 -7.73 -9.95
N PRO A 95 -2.93 -8.60 -10.93
CA PRO A 95 -1.65 -8.54 -11.65
C PRO A 95 -1.40 -7.22 -12.39
N MET A 96 -2.44 -6.49 -12.82
CA MET A 96 -2.27 -5.17 -13.42
C MET A 96 -1.60 -4.20 -12.43
N ILE A 97 -2.05 -4.20 -11.17
CA ILE A 97 -1.48 -3.36 -10.11
C ILE A 97 -0.04 -3.79 -9.80
N TYR A 98 0.18 -5.08 -9.57
CA TYR A 98 1.51 -5.59 -9.21
C TYR A 98 2.55 -5.36 -10.32
N SER A 99 2.17 -5.61 -11.58
CA SER A 99 3.05 -5.41 -12.74
C SER A 99 3.38 -3.93 -12.92
N THR A 100 2.39 -3.05 -12.75
CA THR A 100 2.61 -1.60 -12.78
C THR A 100 3.61 -1.16 -11.72
N CYS A 101 3.54 -1.68 -10.50
CA CYS A 101 4.54 -1.40 -9.46
C CYS A 101 5.96 -1.83 -9.88
N VAL A 102 6.11 -2.98 -10.54
CA VAL A 102 7.40 -3.45 -11.05
C VAL A 102 7.91 -2.55 -12.18
N PHE A 103 7.05 -2.12 -13.10
CA PHE A 103 7.43 -1.19 -14.18
C PHE A 103 7.88 0.15 -13.63
N VAL A 104 7.12 0.71 -12.69
CA VAL A 104 7.47 1.93 -11.97
C VAL A 104 8.84 1.75 -11.30
N TYR A 105 9.06 0.66 -10.57
CA TYR A 105 10.35 0.36 -9.96
C TYR A 105 11.50 0.33 -10.97
N CYS A 106 11.31 -0.32 -12.12
CA CYS A 106 12.33 -0.38 -13.18
C CYS A 106 12.68 1.01 -13.72
N LEU A 107 11.67 1.86 -13.97
CA LEU A 107 11.88 3.23 -14.45
C LEU A 107 12.61 4.12 -13.44
N PHE A 108 12.26 4.01 -12.15
CA PHE A 108 12.90 4.81 -11.10
C PHE A 108 14.35 4.39 -10.81
N VAL A 109 14.64 3.09 -10.92
CA VAL A 109 15.98 2.55 -10.65
C VAL A 109 16.89 2.57 -11.89
N GLN A 110 16.36 2.95 -13.07
CA GLN A 110 17.11 2.99 -14.33
C GLN A 110 18.41 3.81 -14.27
N TYR A 111 18.41 4.92 -13.52
CA TYR A 111 19.58 5.79 -13.34
C TYR A 111 20.11 5.79 -11.89
N SER A 112 19.48 5.03 -11.01
CA SER A 112 19.86 4.95 -9.61
C SER A 112 20.86 3.81 -9.44
N MET A 113 22.07 4.11 -8.97
CA MET A 113 22.97 3.12 -8.36
C MET A 113 22.17 2.26 -7.34
N PRO A 114 22.61 1.03 -6.99
CA PRO A 114 21.85 0.05 -6.18
C PRO A 114 21.58 0.46 -4.72
N ASN A 115 21.55 1.75 -4.42
CA ASN A 115 21.05 2.30 -3.17
C ASN A 115 19.54 2.47 -3.28
N ILE A 116 18.81 1.39 -2.99
CA ILE A 116 17.35 1.36 -2.75
C ILE A 116 16.94 2.32 -1.60
N PHE A 117 17.89 2.68 -0.74
CA PHE A 117 17.71 3.47 0.48
C PHE A 117 17.07 4.86 0.25
N PRO A 118 17.55 5.73 -0.66
CA PRO A 118 16.90 7.00 -0.97
C PRO A 118 15.50 6.85 -1.57
N PHE A 119 15.24 5.85 -2.41
CA PHE A 119 13.90 5.65 -3.00
C PHE A 119 12.86 5.30 -1.94
N PHE A 120 13.17 4.37 -1.05
CA PHE A 120 12.29 4.03 0.07
C PHE A 120 11.99 5.26 0.94
N GLN A 121 13.00 6.07 1.24
CA GLN A 121 12.83 7.29 2.04
C GLN A 121 11.94 8.33 1.36
N VAL A 122 12.10 8.54 0.05
CA VAL A 122 11.28 9.50 -0.70
C VAL A 122 9.82 9.02 -0.80
N MET A 123 9.58 7.74 -1.12
CA MET A 123 8.22 7.18 -1.19
C MET A 123 7.54 7.18 0.18
N TYR A 124 8.26 6.76 1.22
CA TYR A 124 7.76 6.82 2.59
C TYR A 124 7.46 8.27 3.03
N GLY A 125 8.35 9.21 2.70
CA GLY A 125 8.16 10.64 2.96
C GLY A 125 6.93 11.22 2.27
N ALA A 126 6.70 10.88 1.00
CA ALA A 126 5.52 11.29 0.25
C ALA A 126 4.23 10.75 0.88
N LEU A 127 4.21 9.47 1.26
CA LEU A 127 3.06 8.85 1.96
C LEU A 127 2.76 9.57 3.29
N VAL A 128 3.78 9.79 4.12
CA VAL A 128 3.64 10.51 5.40
C VAL A 128 3.14 11.93 5.16
N ALA A 129 3.65 12.65 4.15
CA ALA A 129 3.18 13.98 3.82
C ALA A 129 1.69 14.01 3.44
N CYS A 130 1.23 13.05 2.61
CA CYS A 130 -0.19 12.91 2.27
C CYS A 130 -1.06 12.66 3.51
N LEU A 131 -0.63 11.76 4.41
CA LEU A 131 -1.33 11.49 5.66
C LEU A 131 -1.40 12.73 6.56
N VAL A 132 -0.29 13.46 6.72
CA VAL A 132 -0.23 14.69 7.52
C VAL A 132 -1.13 15.76 6.95
N MET A 133 -1.07 16.02 5.64
CA MET A 133 -1.94 17.00 4.98
C MET A 133 -3.42 16.68 5.19
N ARG A 134 -3.79 15.40 5.05
CA ARG A 134 -5.17 14.95 5.27
C ARG A 134 -5.60 15.14 6.72
N SER A 135 -4.76 14.77 7.69
CA SER A 135 -5.08 14.91 9.12
C SER A 135 -5.19 16.37 9.53
N VAL A 136 -4.27 17.23 9.06
CA VAL A 136 -4.31 18.68 9.29
C VAL A 136 -5.59 19.28 8.71
N PHE A 137 -5.99 18.91 7.49
CA PHE A 137 -7.26 19.34 6.92
C PHE A 137 -8.46 18.96 7.81
N ILE A 138 -8.54 17.70 8.25
CA ILE A 138 -9.65 17.22 9.09
C ILE A 138 -9.72 17.97 10.42
N VAL A 139 -8.60 18.14 11.13
CA VAL A 139 -8.60 18.84 12.43
C VAL A 139 -8.67 20.36 12.30
N THR A 140 -8.45 20.91 11.12
CA THR A 140 -8.61 22.36 10.90
C THR A 140 -10.07 22.69 10.61
N TRP A 141 -10.70 21.92 9.73
CA TRP A 141 -11.99 22.26 9.12
C TRP A 141 -13.18 21.41 9.57
N VAL A 142 -12.95 20.16 10.03
CA VAL A 142 -14.04 19.22 10.35
C VAL A 142 -14.18 19.00 11.85
N TYR A 143 -13.09 18.63 12.54
CA TYR A 143 -13.10 18.24 13.96
C TYR A 143 -12.02 19.00 14.76
N PRO A 144 -12.21 20.31 15.02
CA PRO A 144 -11.19 21.17 15.64
C PRO A 144 -10.82 20.80 17.07
N TRP A 145 -11.70 20.10 17.81
CA TRP A 145 -11.39 19.60 19.15
C TRP A 145 -10.34 18.47 19.14
N LEU A 146 -10.02 17.87 17.98
CA LEU A 146 -9.00 16.82 17.85
C LEU A 146 -7.59 17.36 17.55
N ARG A 147 -7.42 18.69 17.48
CA ARG A 147 -6.12 19.33 17.17
C ARG A 147 -5.00 18.92 18.12
N ALA A 148 -5.27 18.86 19.42
CA ALA A 148 -4.27 18.48 20.41
C ALA A 148 -3.71 17.08 20.13
N LEU A 149 -4.57 16.07 19.93
CA LEU A 149 -4.16 14.71 19.62
C LEU A 149 -3.37 14.63 18.29
N CYS A 150 -3.82 15.34 17.26
CA CYS A 150 -3.14 15.39 15.96
C CYS A 150 -1.76 16.04 16.04
N TYR A 151 -1.64 17.20 16.70
CA TYR A 151 -0.35 17.90 16.80
C TYR A 151 0.62 17.20 17.76
N THR A 152 0.14 16.54 18.82
CA THR A 152 0.99 15.69 19.65
C THR A 152 1.52 14.50 18.85
N SER A 153 0.65 13.79 18.10
CA SER A 153 1.08 12.71 17.21
C SER A 153 2.16 13.18 16.22
N LEU A 154 1.91 14.29 15.53
CA LEU A 154 2.85 14.87 14.56
C LEU A 154 4.16 15.31 15.21
N GLY A 155 4.11 16.02 16.34
CA GLY A 155 5.29 16.54 17.02
C GLY A 155 6.22 15.44 17.51
N VAL A 156 5.66 14.39 18.11
CA VAL A 156 6.43 13.23 18.58
C VAL A 156 7.07 12.50 17.39
N PHE A 157 6.32 12.30 16.30
CA PHE A 157 6.84 11.66 15.09
C PHE A 157 7.99 12.46 14.46
N MET A 158 7.83 13.78 14.32
CA MET A 158 8.85 14.68 13.75
C MET A 158 10.09 14.79 14.63
N LEU A 159 9.94 14.78 15.95
CA LEU A 159 11.07 14.72 16.88
C LEU A 159 11.88 13.43 16.67
N GLY A 160 11.19 12.30 16.52
CA GLY A 160 11.85 11.06 16.14
C GLY A 160 12.65 11.25 14.85
N PHE A 161 12.04 11.82 13.80
CA PHE A 161 12.66 11.95 12.48
C PHE A 161 13.91 12.81 12.54
N LEU A 162 13.85 13.89 13.31
CA LEU A 162 15.01 14.72 13.60
C LEU A 162 16.13 13.92 14.25
N LEU A 163 15.83 13.14 15.31
CA LEU A 163 16.82 12.30 15.99
C LEU A 163 17.44 11.26 15.07
N TRP A 164 16.64 10.62 14.21
CA TRP A 164 17.15 9.68 13.20
C TRP A 164 18.12 10.34 12.22
N ASN A 165 17.81 11.56 11.74
CA ASN A 165 18.72 12.29 10.85
C ASN A 165 20.01 12.70 11.57
N ILE A 166 19.93 13.14 12.83
CA ILE A 166 21.12 13.44 13.64
C ILE A 166 22.00 12.19 13.80
N ASP A 167 21.40 11.02 14.05
CA ASP A 167 22.14 9.75 14.19
C ASP A 167 22.89 9.38 12.91
N ASN A 168 22.26 9.57 11.73
CA ASN A 168 22.88 9.28 10.43
C ASN A 168 23.97 10.28 10.05
N VAL A 169 23.74 11.59 10.27
CA VAL A 169 24.69 12.64 9.86
C VAL A 169 25.89 12.73 10.79
N PHE A 170 25.67 12.60 12.11
CA PHE A 170 26.71 12.77 13.13
C PHE A 170 27.16 11.45 13.76
N CYS A 171 27.02 10.33 13.04
CA CYS A 171 27.28 8.98 13.55
C CYS A 171 28.69 8.86 14.17
N ASP A 172 29.71 9.36 13.47
CA ASP A 172 31.10 9.24 13.91
C ASP A 172 31.37 10.09 15.16
N SER A 173 30.86 11.32 15.21
CA SER A 173 30.97 12.19 16.38
C SER A 173 30.25 11.59 17.59
N LEU A 174 29.04 11.06 17.40
CA LEU A 174 28.27 10.40 18.46
C LEU A 174 29.02 9.18 18.99
N ARG A 175 29.57 8.34 18.11
CA ARG A 175 30.38 7.18 18.51
C ARG A 175 31.63 7.59 19.30
N ALA A 176 32.34 8.63 18.86
CA ALA A 176 33.51 9.15 19.56
C ALA A 176 33.15 9.69 20.96
N SER A 177 32.05 10.44 21.09
CA SER A 177 31.58 10.94 22.39
C SER A 177 31.18 9.81 23.35
N ARG A 178 30.61 8.71 22.85
CA ARG A 178 30.23 7.56 23.70
C ARG A 178 31.43 6.80 24.27
N GLN A 179 32.60 6.90 23.64
CA GLN A 179 33.83 6.26 24.13
C GLN A 179 34.44 7.00 25.32
N SER A 180 34.20 8.31 25.45
CA SER A 180 34.79 9.17 26.49
C SER A 180 33.82 9.51 27.63
N LEU A 181 32.52 9.24 27.48
CA LEU A 181 31.49 9.60 28.45
C LEU A 181 30.96 8.37 29.22
N PRO A 182 30.35 8.58 30.40
CA PRO A 182 29.79 7.50 31.21
C PRO A 182 28.74 6.66 30.44
N PRO A 183 28.56 5.37 30.78
CA PRO A 183 27.65 4.47 30.07
C PRO A 183 26.20 4.98 29.92
N GLY A 184 25.70 5.75 30.89
CA GLY A 184 24.36 6.34 30.82
C GLY A 184 24.16 7.33 29.67
N VAL A 185 25.20 8.11 29.32
CA VAL A 185 25.18 9.00 28.15
C VAL A 185 25.21 8.19 26.86
N GLY A 186 25.87 7.03 26.89
CA GLY A 186 25.86 6.04 25.82
C GLY A 186 24.47 5.59 25.42
N VAL A 187 23.57 5.39 26.40
CA VAL A 187 22.16 5.00 26.16
C VAL A 187 21.35 6.17 25.58
N VAL A 188 21.47 7.36 26.17
CA VAL A 188 20.68 8.54 25.75
C VAL A 188 21.02 8.98 24.34
N THR A 189 22.27 8.81 23.91
CA THR A 189 22.75 9.21 22.58
C THR A 189 22.52 8.18 21.47
N GLN A 190 21.79 7.08 21.74
CA GLN A 190 21.31 6.15 20.72
C GLN A 190 20.06 6.72 20.04
N PHE A 191 20.24 7.76 19.23
CA PHE A 191 19.12 8.50 18.64
C PHE A 191 18.29 7.65 17.67
N HIS A 192 18.87 6.62 17.05
CA HIS A 192 18.10 5.62 16.30
C HIS A 192 17.12 4.82 17.17
N ALA A 193 17.46 4.52 18.43
CA ALA A 193 16.55 3.85 19.35
C ALA A 193 15.38 4.77 19.73
N TRP A 194 15.67 6.05 20.00
CA TRP A 194 14.64 7.06 20.25
C TRP A 194 13.72 7.27 19.06
N TRP A 195 14.24 7.20 17.83
CA TRP A 195 13.43 7.23 16.62
C TRP A 195 12.34 6.15 16.63
N HIS A 196 12.66 4.90 16.95
CA HIS A 196 11.67 3.82 17.02
C HIS A 196 10.59 4.09 18.07
N ILE A 197 10.99 4.55 19.26
CA ILE A 197 10.05 4.85 20.35
C ILE A 197 9.10 5.98 19.94
N LEU A 198 9.66 7.08 19.43
CA LEU A 198 8.91 8.30 19.11
C LEU A 198 8.02 8.11 17.88
N THR A 199 8.52 7.49 16.81
CA THR A 199 7.68 7.19 15.64
C THR A 199 6.62 6.15 15.92
N GLY A 200 6.93 5.13 16.72
CA GLY A 200 5.96 4.14 17.17
C GLY A 200 4.82 4.81 17.94
N LEU A 201 5.17 5.65 18.92
CA LEU A 201 4.18 6.41 19.70
C LEU A 201 3.39 7.40 18.83
N GLY A 202 4.06 8.16 17.96
CA GLY A 202 3.43 9.10 17.04
C GLY A 202 2.43 8.42 16.11
N SER A 203 2.81 7.26 15.55
CA SER A 203 1.95 6.43 14.69
C SER A 203 0.76 5.86 15.46
N TYR A 204 0.98 5.37 16.68
CA TYR A 204 -0.10 4.89 17.56
C TYR A 204 -1.13 5.99 17.84
N LEU A 205 -0.67 7.20 18.18
CA LEU A 205 -1.56 8.35 18.40
C LEU A 205 -2.30 8.76 17.12
N HIS A 206 -1.69 8.61 15.95
CA HIS A 206 -2.33 8.87 14.67
C HIS A 206 -3.45 7.85 14.36
N ILE A 207 -3.22 6.57 14.68
CA ILE A 207 -4.25 5.53 14.59
C ILE A 207 -5.40 5.85 15.54
N LEU A 208 -5.10 6.26 16.79
CA LEU A 208 -6.09 6.67 17.76
C LEU A 208 -6.94 7.86 17.27
N LEU A 209 -6.29 8.84 16.62
CA LEU A 209 -6.96 9.97 15.97
C LEU A 209 -7.91 9.48 14.85
N SER A 210 -7.44 8.60 13.97
CA SER A 210 -8.25 8.02 12.89
C SER A 210 -9.48 7.28 13.43
N LEU A 211 -9.29 6.48 14.48
CA LEU A 211 -10.35 5.74 15.15
C LEU A 211 -11.36 6.68 15.82
N GLN A 212 -10.89 7.74 16.48
CA GLN A 212 -11.74 8.78 17.08
C GLN A 212 -12.59 9.50 16.01
N ILE A 213 -11.97 9.88 14.88
CA ILE A 213 -12.66 10.51 13.74
C ILE A 213 -13.76 9.58 13.20
N ARG A 214 -13.44 8.32 12.92
CA ARG A 214 -14.40 7.34 12.37
C ARG A 214 -15.53 7.06 13.35
N SER A 215 -15.22 6.89 14.63
CA SER A 215 -16.22 6.63 15.67
C SER A 215 -17.18 7.82 15.83
N THR A 216 -16.65 9.05 15.78
CA THR A 216 -17.45 10.28 15.83
C THR A 216 -18.36 10.40 14.60
N TYR A 217 -17.84 10.11 13.41
CA TYR A 217 -18.62 10.11 12.16
C TYR A 217 -19.78 9.11 12.21
N LEU A 218 -19.55 7.91 12.76
CA LEU A 218 -20.58 6.88 12.97
C LEU A 218 -21.53 7.18 14.15
N LYS A 219 -21.47 8.38 14.74
CA LYS A 219 -22.30 8.84 15.86
C LYS A 219 -22.13 8.02 17.15
N TYR A 220 -21.02 7.30 17.30
CA TYR A 220 -20.61 6.77 18.60
C TYR A 220 -20.08 7.90 19.49
N ARG A 221 -19.97 7.64 20.80
CA ARG A 221 -19.39 8.56 21.78
C ARG A 221 -18.02 8.05 22.24
N PRO A 222 -16.97 8.27 21.43
CA PRO A 222 -15.64 7.80 21.78
C PRO A 222 -14.97 8.75 22.79
N LYS A 223 -14.41 8.19 23.86
CA LYS A 223 -13.58 8.89 24.85
C LYS A 223 -12.23 8.23 24.98
N VAL A 224 -11.19 9.07 25.02
CA VAL A 224 -9.84 8.62 25.32
C VAL A 224 -9.73 8.39 26.83
N LYS A 225 -9.32 7.19 27.24
CA LYS A 225 -9.02 6.83 28.63
C LYS A 225 -7.56 6.38 28.73
N PHE A 226 -6.93 6.62 29.87
CA PHE A 226 -5.55 6.21 30.12
C PHE A 226 -5.52 4.87 30.85
N LEU A 227 -5.03 3.83 30.18
CA LEU A 227 -4.71 2.55 30.79
C LEU A 227 -3.50 2.72 31.70
N CYS A 228 -3.64 2.27 32.95
CA CYS A 228 -2.64 2.45 34.01
C CYS A 228 -2.18 3.92 34.21
N GLY A 229 -3.02 4.90 33.83
CA GLY A 229 -2.69 6.33 33.94
C GLY A 229 -1.69 6.85 32.90
N VAL A 230 -1.17 6.00 32.00
CA VAL A 230 -0.07 6.36 31.09
C VAL A 230 -0.44 6.15 29.63
N TRP A 231 -1.13 5.06 29.28
CA TRP A 231 -1.32 4.67 27.88
C TRP A 231 -2.70 5.09 27.35
N PRO A 232 -2.81 6.01 26.36
CA PRO A 232 -4.11 6.48 25.88
C PRO A 232 -4.78 5.41 25.01
N THR A 233 -6.03 5.10 25.30
CA THR A 233 -6.84 4.08 24.61
C THR A 233 -8.23 4.63 24.32
N LEU A 234 -8.87 4.14 23.26
CA LEU A 234 -10.20 4.60 22.87
C LEU A 234 -11.28 3.69 23.44
N HIS A 235 -12.22 4.26 24.19
CA HIS A 235 -13.39 3.55 24.68
C HIS A 235 -14.66 4.17 24.11
N ILE A 236 -15.57 3.32 23.63
CA ILE A 236 -16.91 3.73 23.21
C ILE A 236 -17.82 3.72 24.43
N GLU A 237 -18.47 4.84 24.74
CA GLU A 237 -19.49 4.85 25.77
C GLU A 237 -20.76 4.13 25.28
N PRO A 238 -21.38 3.28 26.11
CA PRO A 238 -22.66 2.66 25.77
C PRO A 238 -23.74 3.74 25.56
N GLN A 239 -24.57 3.57 24.53
CA GLN A 239 -25.73 4.43 24.34
C GLN A 239 -26.69 4.20 25.52
N LYS A 240 -27.10 5.29 26.19
CA LYS A 240 -28.20 5.22 27.15
C LYS A 240 -29.45 4.82 26.37
N THR A 241 -29.89 3.58 26.54
CA THR A 241 -31.25 3.16 26.17
C THR A 241 -32.20 3.98 27.04
N SER A 242 -32.88 4.96 26.44
CA SER A 242 -34.03 5.64 27.04
C SER A 242 -35.25 4.74 26.97
#